data_AF-A0A1N6KHN3-F1
#
_entry.id   AF-A0A1N6KHN3-F1
#
_cell.length_a   1.000
_cell.length_b   1.000
_cell.length_c   1.000
_cell.angle_alpha   90.00
_cell.angle_beta   90.00
_cell.angle_gamma   90.00
#
_symmetry.space_group_name_H-M   'P 1'
#
loop_
_entity.id
_entity.type
_entity.pdbx_description
1 polymer ?
#
loop_
_entity_poly.entity_id
_entity_poly.type
_entity_poly.pdbx_seq_one_letter_code
_entity_poly.pdbx_strand_id
1 'polypeptide(L)'
;MVDTVGPTVTNLEFRRLRRQINISFQDDRSGLDPARVIDRASYSFTGRNRLFPITGITTTPQFPSTHAQVSISITNNGRRLRAGRFRFTARSGGIEDLAGNALDGEFTGRFPSGNAQPGGHFVAGLQPPRRIVAVSLHSPRLLRASLFGVEHQPIIR
;
A
#
# COMPACT_ATOMS: atom_id res chain seq x y z
N MET A 1 -6.77 25.88 -7.19
CA MET A 1 -5.65 25.47 -6.31
C MET A 1 -4.76 24.55 -7.12
N VAL A 2 -3.45 24.72 -7.10
CA VAL A 2 -2.50 23.82 -7.78
C VAL A 2 -2.03 22.79 -6.76
N ASP A 3 -2.11 21.52 -7.11
CA ASP A 3 -1.58 20.42 -6.33
C ASP A 3 -0.16 20.09 -6.78
N THR A 4 0.78 20.05 -5.84
CA THR A 4 2.22 19.85 -6.08
C THR A 4 2.81 18.77 -5.17
N VAL A 5 1.99 18.10 -4.36
CA VAL A 5 2.47 17.10 -3.40
C VAL A 5 2.10 15.75 -3.96
N GLY A 6 3.10 14.87 -4.09
CA GLY A 6 2.90 13.53 -4.60
C GLY A 6 2.49 12.56 -3.51
N PRO A 7 1.99 11.38 -3.90
CA PRO A 7 1.64 10.35 -2.93
C PRO A 7 2.88 9.81 -2.23
N THR A 8 2.72 9.37 -1.00
CA THR A 8 3.76 8.72 -0.19
C THR A 8 3.42 7.26 0.08
N VAL A 9 4.44 6.46 0.42
CA VAL A 9 4.24 5.09 0.93
C VAL A 9 4.10 5.14 2.44
N THR A 10 3.04 4.56 2.98
CA THR A 10 2.78 4.55 4.43
C THR A 10 3.03 3.20 5.10
N ASN A 11 3.13 2.12 4.33
CA ASN A 11 3.40 0.79 4.87
C ASN A 11 3.96 -0.17 3.81
N LEU A 12 4.75 -1.17 4.24
CA LEU A 12 5.25 -2.25 3.38
C LEU A 12 5.40 -3.58 4.14
N GLU A 13 4.48 -4.50 3.93
CA GLU A 13 4.50 -5.82 4.55
C GLU A 13 4.90 -6.92 3.56
N PHE A 14 5.96 -7.68 3.87
CA PHE A 14 6.32 -8.86 3.10
C PHE A 14 5.84 -10.16 3.75
N ARG A 15 4.88 -10.83 3.11
CA ARG A 15 4.32 -12.12 3.53
C ARG A 15 4.98 -13.25 2.76
N ARG A 16 6.22 -13.60 3.14
CA ARG A 16 7.06 -14.62 2.45
C ARG A 16 6.31 -15.91 2.13
N LEU A 17 5.59 -16.46 3.11
CA LEU A 17 4.90 -17.76 2.95
C LEU A 17 3.73 -17.70 1.96
N ARG A 18 3.08 -16.53 1.85
CA ARG A 18 2.02 -16.27 0.86
C ARG A 18 2.55 -15.72 -0.47
N ARG A 19 3.85 -15.41 -0.54
CA ARG A 19 4.51 -14.76 -1.70
C ARG A 19 3.82 -13.45 -2.08
N GLN A 20 3.45 -12.67 -1.07
CA GLN A 20 2.74 -11.42 -1.22
C GLN A 20 3.52 -10.27 -0.60
N ILE A 21 3.43 -9.11 -1.24
CA ILE A 21 3.82 -7.82 -0.67
C ILE A 21 2.57 -6.97 -0.58
N ASN A 22 2.28 -6.43 0.59
CA ASN A 22 1.24 -5.44 0.76
C ASN A 22 1.92 -4.08 0.95
N ILE A 23 1.65 -3.14 0.06
CA ILE A 23 2.12 -1.75 0.16
C ILE A 23 0.92 -0.84 0.33
N SER A 24 1.04 0.19 1.17
CA SER A 24 0.00 1.20 1.33
C SER A 24 0.53 2.54 0.83
N PHE A 25 -0.31 3.25 0.08
CA PHE A 25 -0.05 4.60 -0.40
C PHE A 25 -1.03 5.57 0.25
N GLN A 26 -0.56 6.79 0.49
CA GLN A 26 -1.39 7.91 0.93
C GLN A 26 -1.14 9.11 0.04
N ASP A 27 -2.23 9.74 -0.38
CA ASP A 27 -2.26 11.04 -1.02
C ASP A 27 -3.12 11.97 -0.17
N ASP A 28 -2.64 13.16 0.16
CA ASP A 28 -3.34 14.06 1.08
C ASP A 28 -4.32 15.02 0.38
N ARG A 29 -4.52 14.87 -0.94
CA ARG A 29 -5.22 15.85 -1.77
C ARG A 29 -6.08 15.21 -2.85
N SER A 30 -5.57 15.13 -4.08
CA SER A 30 -6.34 14.82 -5.29
C SER A 30 -6.80 13.37 -5.39
N GLY A 31 -6.21 12.48 -4.59
CA GLY A 31 -6.40 11.03 -4.62
C GLY A 31 -5.47 10.34 -5.61
N LEU A 32 -5.21 9.05 -5.35
CA LEU A 32 -4.36 8.20 -6.17
C LEU A 32 -5.04 7.81 -7.49
N ASP A 33 -4.26 7.72 -8.58
CA ASP A 33 -4.71 7.07 -9.81
C ASP A 33 -4.65 5.54 -9.65
N PRO A 34 -5.81 4.84 -9.55
CA PRO A 34 -5.82 3.40 -9.35
C PRO A 34 -5.23 2.63 -10.53
N ALA A 35 -5.29 3.15 -11.76
CA ALA A 35 -4.77 2.48 -12.95
C ALA A 35 -3.24 2.44 -12.95
N ARG A 36 -2.60 3.52 -12.47
CA ARG A 36 -1.14 3.63 -12.36
C ARG A 36 -0.62 2.79 -11.22
N VAL A 37 -1.32 2.82 -10.09
CA VAL A 37 -0.97 2.04 -8.89
C VAL A 37 -1.01 0.53 -9.14
N ILE A 38 -1.85 0.01 -10.03
CA ILE A 38 -1.90 -1.42 -10.36
C ILE A 38 -0.96 -1.84 -11.51
N ASP A 39 -0.26 -0.90 -12.15
CA ASP A 39 0.67 -1.25 -13.23
C ASP A 39 1.84 -2.07 -12.67
N ARG A 40 2.00 -3.28 -13.19
CA ARG A 40 3.07 -4.21 -12.81
C ARG A 40 4.44 -3.67 -13.18
N ALA A 41 4.55 -2.85 -14.23
CA ALA A 41 5.81 -2.25 -14.64
C ALA A 41 6.33 -1.23 -13.60
N SER A 42 5.47 -0.70 -12.73
CA SER A 42 5.84 0.21 -11.64
C SER A 42 6.60 -0.50 -10.52
N TYR A 43 6.64 -1.83 -10.49
CA TYR A 43 7.19 -2.59 -9.37
C TYR A 43 8.32 -3.53 -9.79
N SER A 44 9.22 -3.81 -8.85
CA SER A 44 10.16 -4.93 -9.00
C SER A 44 10.48 -5.58 -7.65
N PHE A 45 10.70 -6.89 -7.69
CA PHE A 45 11.07 -7.67 -6.51
C PHE A 45 12.28 -8.54 -6.84
N THR A 46 13.35 -8.37 -6.08
CA THR A 46 14.65 -9.03 -6.34
C THR A 46 15.19 -9.68 -5.07
N GLY A 47 16.01 -10.72 -5.21
CA GLY A 47 16.75 -11.32 -4.08
C GLY A 47 17.93 -12.14 -4.57
N ARG A 48 19.08 -12.06 -3.88
CA ARG A 48 20.35 -12.70 -4.30
C ARG A 48 20.61 -12.57 -5.81
N ASN A 49 20.56 -11.34 -6.34
CA ASN A 49 20.76 -11.00 -7.76
C ASN A 49 19.76 -11.63 -8.74
N ARG A 50 18.65 -12.19 -8.26
CA ARG A 50 17.58 -12.75 -9.08
C ARG A 50 16.33 -11.88 -9.02
N LEU A 51 15.72 -11.65 -10.19
CA LEU A 51 14.39 -11.07 -10.31
C LEU A 51 13.32 -12.14 -10.04
N PHE A 52 12.31 -11.78 -9.26
CA PHE A 52 11.11 -12.57 -9.05
C PHE A 52 9.95 -11.87 -9.75
N PRO A 53 9.32 -12.51 -10.76
CA PRO A 53 8.24 -11.88 -11.48
C PRO A 53 7.04 -11.60 -10.58
N ILE A 54 6.47 -10.42 -10.72
CA ILE A 54 5.17 -10.07 -10.15
C ILE A 54 4.11 -10.61 -11.10
N THR A 55 3.17 -11.41 -10.60
CA THR A 55 2.14 -12.09 -11.42
C THR A 55 0.74 -11.53 -11.24
N GLY A 56 0.50 -10.76 -10.18
CA GLY A 56 -0.80 -10.14 -9.94
C GLY A 56 -0.65 -8.94 -9.03
N ILE A 57 -1.48 -7.93 -9.27
CA ILE A 57 -1.60 -6.75 -8.42
C ILE A 57 -3.08 -6.47 -8.26
N THR A 58 -3.51 -6.25 -7.02
CA THR A 58 -4.86 -5.77 -6.72
C THR A 58 -4.75 -4.57 -5.79
N THR A 59 -5.71 -3.65 -5.87
CA THR A 59 -5.77 -2.47 -5.02
C THR A 59 -7.12 -2.38 -4.31
N THR A 60 -7.12 -1.84 -3.10
CA THR A 60 -8.30 -1.59 -2.27
C THR A 60 -8.16 -0.23 -1.60
N PRO A 61 -9.09 0.73 -1.81
CA PRO A 61 -10.24 0.65 -2.71
C PRO A 61 -9.82 0.63 -4.20
N GLN A 62 -10.72 0.19 -5.09
CA GLN A 62 -10.49 0.13 -6.54
C GLN A 62 -10.76 1.45 -7.27
N PHE A 63 -11.22 2.46 -6.54
CA PHE A 63 -11.51 3.80 -7.04
C PHE A 63 -10.48 4.80 -6.48
N PRO A 64 -10.37 6.00 -7.08
CA PRO A 64 -9.52 7.04 -6.54
C PRO A 64 -9.79 7.25 -5.05
N SER A 65 -8.71 7.26 -4.28
CA SER A 65 -8.76 7.47 -2.84
C SER A 65 -7.49 8.14 -2.39
N THR A 66 -7.59 8.87 -1.29
CA THR A 66 -6.46 9.42 -0.56
C THR A 66 -5.66 8.34 0.17
N HIS A 67 -6.14 7.09 0.22
CA HIS A 67 -5.43 5.98 0.82
C HIS A 67 -5.75 4.65 0.14
N ALA A 68 -4.76 4.05 -0.52
CA ALA A 68 -4.92 2.77 -1.20
C ALA A 68 -3.96 1.72 -0.64
N GLN A 69 -4.46 0.50 -0.43
CA GLN A 69 -3.66 -0.67 -0.15
C GLN A 69 -3.54 -1.54 -1.39
N VAL A 70 -2.31 -1.89 -1.76
CA VAL A 70 -2.00 -2.71 -2.92
C VAL A 70 -1.41 -4.04 -2.47
N SER A 71 -1.98 -5.13 -2.97
CA SER A 71 -1.49 -6.48 -2.77
C SER A 71 -0.81 -6.98 -4.04
N ILE A 72 0.47 -7.31 -3.93
CA ILE A 72 1.34 -7.72 -5.03
C ILE A 72 1.70 -9.19 -4.85
N SER A 73 1.32 -10.01 -5.82
CA SER A 73 1.62 -11.45 -5.86
C SER A 73 2.88 -11.74 -6.64
N ILE A 74 3.75 -12.57 -6.06
CA ILE A 74 5.06 -12.93 -6.62
C ILE A 74 5.07 -14.41 -7.00
N THR A 75 5.65 -14.73 -8.16
CA THR A 75 5.94 -16.12 -8.54
C THR A 75 7.41 -16.49 -8.34
N ASN A 76 7.62 -17.78 -8.09
CA ASN A 76 8.94 -18.43 -8.12
C ASN A 76 8.79 -19.79 -8.81
N ASN A 77 8.09 -19.83 -9.94
CA ASN A 77 7.83 -21.04 -10.74
C ASN A 77 7.23 -22.17 -9.88
N GLY A 78 6.19 -21.84 -9.10
CA GLY A 78 5.55 -22.79 -8.17
C GLY A 78 6.32 -23.05 -6.86
N ARG A 79 7.61 -22.70 -6.77
CA ARG A 79 8.42 -22.93 -5.57
C ARG A 79 8.14 -21.89 -4.48
N ARG A 80 8.41 -22.27 -3.22
CA ARG A 80 8.39 -21.34 -2.08
C ARG A 80 9.56 -20.34 -2.16
N LEU A 81 9.38 -19.14 -1.61
CA LEU A 81 10.48 -18.19 -1.42
C LEU A 81 11.33 -18.63 -0.22
N ARG A 82 12.63 -18.83 -0.44
CA ARG A 82 13.58 -19.20 0.62
C ARG A 82 13.80 -18.04 1.60
N ALA A 83 14.36 -18.34 2.78
CA ALA A 83 14.87 -17.29 3.65
C ALA A 83 16.01 -16.52 2.93
N GLY A 84 16.07 -15.21 3.10
CA GLY A 84 17.07 -14.39 2.46
C GLY A 84 16.74 -12.91 2.50
N ARG A 85 17.65 -12.12 1.91
CA ARG A 85 17.48 -10.69 1.72
C ARG A 85 16.84 -10.45 0.36
N PHE A 86 15.82 -9.61 0.35
CA PHE A 86 15.13 -9.18 -0.84
C PHE A 86 15.16 -7.66 -0.92
N ARG A 87 14.93 -7.13 -2.11
CA ARG A 87 14.73 -5.71 -2.37
C ARG A 87 13.43 -5.55 -3.14
N PHE A 88 12.56 -4.70 -2.62
CA PHE A 88 11.35 -4.26 -3.30
C PHE A 88 11.54 -2.82 -3.76
N THR A 89 11.05 -2.53 -4.96
CA THR A 89 11.07 -1.19 -5.54
C THR A 89 9.70 -0.86 -6.12
N ALA A 90 9.20 0.33 -5.79
CA ALA A 90 8.09 0.98 -6.46
C ALA A 90 8.64 2.24 -7.17
N ARG A 91 8.43 2.33 -8.48
CA ARG A 91 8.99 3.37 -9.36
C ARG A 91 8.02 4.55 -9.42
N SER A 92 8.52 5.74 -9.10
CA SER A 92 7.76 6.99 -9.16
C SER A 92 7.13 7.26 -10.53
N GLY A 93 7.85 7.00 -11.61
CA GLY A 93 7.34 7.22 -12.97
C GLY A 93 6.14 6.36 -13.39
N GLY A 94 5.68 5.43 -12.54
CA GLY A 94 4.48 4.64 -12.77
C GLY A 94 3.46 4.70 -11.62
N ILE A 95 3.66 5.57 -10.64
CA ILE A 95 2.72 5.80 -9.53
C ILE A 95 2.51 7.31 -9.41
N GLU A 96 1.29 7.76 -9.68
CA GLU A 96 0.89 9.17 -9.61
C GLU A 96 -0.48 9.35 -8.92
N ASP A 97 -0.71 10.56 -8.44
CA ASP A 97 -2.04 11.03 -8.08
C ASP A 97 -2.83 11.48 -9.33
N LEU A 98 -4.10 11.85 -9.14
CA LEU A 98 -4.94 12.38 -10.22
C LEU A 98 -4.51 13.76 -10.75
N ALA A 99 -3.62 14.46 -10.04
CA ALA A 99 -3.04 15.73 -10.49
C ALA A 99 -1.75 15.55 -11.31
N GLY A 100 -1.27 14.30 -11.46
CA GLY A 100 -0.05 13.96 -12.18
C GLY A 100 1.23 14.08 -11.35
N ASN A 101 1.13 14.24 -10.03
CA ASN A 101 2.30 14.22 -9.15
C ASN A 101 2.77 12.78 -8.95
N ALA A 102 4.03 12.53 -9.32
CA ALA A 102 4.67 11.23 -9.13
C ALA A 102 4.91 10.92 -7.64
N LEU A 103 5.12 9.64 -7.32
CA LEU A 103 5.47 9.18 -5.97
C LEU A 103 6.61 10.00 -5.33
N ASP A 104 6.40 10.39 -4.08
CA ASP A 104 7.41 10.89 -3.13
C ASP A 104 7.95 9.69 -2.33
N GLY A 105 8.81 8.91 -2.99
CA GLY A 105 9.17 7.55 -2.57
C GLY A 105 10.39 7.43 -1.68
N GLU A 106 11.12 8.51 -1.40
CA GLU A 106 12.38 8.50 -0.66
C GLU A 106 12.24 7.78 0.69
N PHE A 107 12.83 6.59 0.83
CA PHE A 107 12.67 5.78 2.03
C PHE A 107 13.95 5.75 2.88
N THR A 108 13.88 6.40 4.05
CA THR A 108 14.98 6.45 5.03
C THR A 108 14.87 5.38 6.12
N GLY A 109 13.97 4.41 5.95
CA GLY A 109 13.67 3.37 6.94
C GLY A 109 12.51 3.71 7.87
N ARG A 110 11.86 4.87 7.67
CA ARG A 110 10.66 5.29 8.40
C ARG A 110 9.55 5.64 7.42
N PHE A 111 8.31 5.44 7.86
CA PHE A 111 7.11 5.83 7.15
C PHE A 111 6.51 7.11 7.75
N PRO A 112 5.77 7.91 6.96
CA PRO A 112 5.62 7.80 5.50
C PRO A 112 6.97 7.98 4.78
N SER A 113 7.08 7.47 3.55
CA SER A 113 8.21 7.79 2.69
C SER A 113 8.15 9.26 2.27
N GLY A 114 9.25 9.74 1.69
CA GLY A 114 9.30 11.00 0.97
C GLY A 114 10.14 12.07 1.63
N ASN A 115 10.28 13.18 0.90
CA ASN A 115 10.96 14.41 1.32
C ASN A 115 10.16 15.67 0.94
N ALA A 116 8.86 15.52 0.66
CA ALA A 116 7.94 16.52 0.15
C ALA A 116 8.19 16.96 -1.31
N GLN A 117 8.94 16.17 -2.09
CA GLN A 117 9.19 16.41 -3.51
C GLN A 117 8.79 15.18 -4.35
N PRO A 118 7.83 15.31 -5.27
CA PRO A 118 7.49 14.25 -6.22
C PRO A 118 8.70 13.78 -7.04
N GLY A 119 8.79 12.46 -7.28
CA GLY A 119 9.74 11.88 -8.24
C GLY A 119 10.65 10.78 -7.66
N GLY A 120 10.65 10.58 -6.36
CA GLY A 120 11.45 9.56 -5.68
C GLY A 120 10.97 8.14 -5.86
N HIS A 121 11.90 7.21 -6.10
CA HIS A 121 11.59 5.79 -6.04
C HIS A 121 11.54 5.30 -4.59
N PHE A 122 10.53 4.49 -4.28
CA PHE A 122 10.51 3.74 -3.03
C PHE A 122 11.33 2.47 -3.16
N VAL A 123 12.39 2.34 -2.34
CA VAL A 123 13.27 1.17 -2.32
C VAL A 123 13.44 0.68 -0.89
N ALA A 124 13.07 -0.57 -0.64
CA ALA A 124 13.16 -1.17 0.70
C ALA A 124 13.82 -2.55 0.67
N GLY A 125 14.71 -2.77 1.64
CA GLY A 125 15.30 -4.08 1.93
C GLY A 125 14.39 -4.91 2.82
N LEU A 126 14.05 -6.13 2.40
CA LEU A 126 13.14 -7.04 3.08
C LEU A 126 13.90 -8.28 3.58
N GLN A 127 13.86 -8.56 4.88
CA GLN A 127 14.55 -9.72 5.49
C GLN A 127 13.62 -10.43 6.48
N PRO A 128 13.05 -11.59 6.16
CA PRO A 128 12.25 -12.37 7.11
C PRO A 128 13.09 -12.72 8.37
N PRO A 129 12.53 -12.64 9.59
CA PRO A 129 11.11 -12.43 9.91
C PRO A 129 10.69 -10.94 9.98
N ARG A 130 11.54 -9.98 9.61
CA ARG A 130 11.24 -8.55 9.73
C ARG A 130 9.97 -8.21 8.94
N ARG A 131 8.88 -8.02 9.68
CA ARG A 131 7.68 -7.31 9.25
C ARG A 131 8.05 -5.83 9.36
N ILE A 132 8.20 -5.14 8.24
CA ILE A 132 8.28 -3.68 8.26
C ILE A 132 6.82 -3.23 8.33
N VAL A 133 6.41 -2.64 9.44
CA VAL A 133 5.04 -2.14 9.61
C VAL A 133 5.15 -0.72 10.09
N ALA A 134 4.55 0.21 9.37
CA ALA A 134 3.90 1.31 10.05
C ALA A 134 2.41 1.02 10.01
N VAL A 135 1.79 0.98 11.19
CA VAL A 135 0.34 0.95 11.29
C VAL A 135 -0.11 2.35 10.91
N SER A 136 -0.63 2.52 9.70
CA SER A 136 -1.51 3.65 9.43
C SER A 136 -2.71 3.48 10.36
N LEU A 137 -2.86 4.38 11.33
CA LEU A 137 -4.05 4.45 12.19
C LEU A 137 -5.21 4.98 11.34
N HIS A 138 -5.68 4.18 10.39
CA HIS A 138 -6.99 4.37 9.80
C HIS A 138 -7.93 3.37 10.45
N SER A 139 -8.48 3.75 11.60
CA SER A 139 -9.66 3.10 12.15
C SER A 139 -10.81 3.29 11.16
N PRO A 140 -11.46 2.23 10.64
CA PRO A 140 -12.83 2.41 10.18
C PRO A 140 -13.63 2.76 11.43
N ARG A 141 -13.95 4.03 11.60
CA ARG A 141 -14.92 4.48 12.59
C ARG A 141 -16.24 3.84 12.17
N LEU A 142 -16.53 2.65 12.68
CA LEU A 142 -17.87 2.09 12.63
C LEU A 142 -18.76 3.13 13.30
N LEU A 143 -19.56 3.81 12.49
CA LEU A 143 -20.64 4.65 12.97
C LEU A 143 -21.51 3.76 13.87
N ARG A 144 -21.43 4.01 15.18
CA ARG A 144 -22.42 3.50 16.13
C ARG A 144 -23.77 4.06 15.72
N ALA A 145 -24.63 3.23 15.17
CA ALA A 145 -26.06 3.49 15.18
C ALA A 145 -26.54 3.33 16.63
N SER A 146 -26.52 4.42 17.40
CA SER A 146 -27.42 4.58 18.54
C SER A 146 -28.66 5.27 18.00
N LEU A 147 -29.76 4.53 17.87
CA LEU A 147 -31.09 5.11 17.90
C LEU A 147 -31.82 4.49 19.10
N PHE A 148 -32.07 5.34 20.09
CA PHE A 148 -33.11 5.28 21.14
C PHE A 148 -34.18 4.21 20.88
N GLY A 149 -34.53 3.27 21.77
CA GLY A 149 -34.75 3.39 23.20
C GLY A 149 -36.20 3.81 23.46
N VAL A 150 -37.12 2.85 23.65
CA VAL A 150 -38.26 2.93 24.60
C VAL A 150 -38.68 1.52 25.00
N GLU A 151 -38.52 1.23 26.28
CA GLU A 151 -39.08 0.10 27.01
C GLU A 151 -40.57 0.40 27.32
N HIS A 152 -41.48 -0.54 27.04
CA HIS A 152 -42.81 -0.62 27.70
C HIS A 152 -43.45 -2.00 27.41
N GLN A 153 -43.37 -2.89 28.40
CA GLN A 153 -44.43 -3.87 28.68
C GLN A 153 -45.31 -3.29 29.82
N PRO A 154 -46.52 -3.79 30.13
CA PRO A 154 -47.19 -5.04 29.72
C PRO A 154 -48.68 -4.83 29.30
N ILE A 155 -49.43 -5.91 29.03
CA ILE A 155 -50.74 -6.22 29.68
C ILE A 155 -51.29 -7.58 29.20
N ILE A 156 -51.76 -8.30 30.22
CA ILE A 156 -52.50 -9.56 30.31
C ILE A 156 -53.78 -9.57 29.47
N ARG A 157 -54.09 -10.72 28.85
CA ARG A 157 -55.45 -11.30 28.80
C ARG A 157 -55.36 -12.82 28.86
#